data_AF-A0A2K6N9Y8-F1
#
_entry.id   AF-A0A2K6N9Y8-F1
#
_cell.length_a   1.000
_cell.length_b   1.000
_cell.length_c   1.000
_cell.angle_alpha   90.00
_cell.angle_beta   90.00
_cell.angle_gamma   90.00
#
_symmetry.space_group_name_H-M   'P 1'
#
loop_
_entity.id
_entity.type
_entity.pdbx_description
1 polymer ?
#
loop_
_entity_poly.entity_id
_entity_poly.type
_entity_poly.pdbx_seq_one_letter_code
_entity_poly.pdbx_strand_id
1 'polypeptide(L)'
;VVKKVKSMQMFHMPITSAMQGDRLGICVTQFDPKLLERGLVCAPESLHTVHAALISVEKIPYFRGPLQTKAKFHITVGHETVMGRLMFFTPAPDNFDQEPILDSFDFSQEYLFQEQYLSKDLAPALTNNDEADKKAGQATEGRCPRQQWALVEFEKPVTCPRLCLVIGSRLDADIHTNTCRLAFHGILLHGLEDRNYADSFLPRLKVYKLKHKHGLVERVASALSPRRS
;
A
#
# COMPACT_ATOMS: atom_id res chain seq x y z
N VAL A 1 -23.74 15.78 -2.11
CA VAL A 1 -25.19 16.05 -1.96
C VAL A 1 -25.57 15.82 -0.52
N VAL A 2 -26.20 16.79 0.14
CA VAL A 2 -26.64 16.66 1.54
C VAL A 2 -28.17 16.61 1.59
N LYS A 3 -28.73 15.61 2.26
CA LYS A 3 -30.18 15.44 2.44
C LYS A 3 -30.51 15.28 3.91
N LYS A 4 -31.61 15.90 4.34
CA LYS A 4 -32.10 15.77 5.72
C LYS A 4 -32.86 14.45 5.90
N VAL A 5 -32.68 13.82 7.05
CA VAL A 5 -33.44 12.66 7.50
C VAL A 5 -34.85 13.10 7.86
N LYS A 6 -35.87 12.44 7.30
CA LYS A 6 -37.29 12.71 7.58
C LYS A 6 -37.86 11.75 8.63
N SER A 7 -37.55 10.47 8.50
CA SER A 7 -37.99 9.43 9.43
C SER A 7 -37.04 8.24 9.38
N MET A 8 -37.05 7.44 10.43
CA MET A 8 -36.29 6.20 10.55
C MET A 8 -37.21 5.09 11.04
N GLN A 9 -37.02 3.87 10.53
CA GLN A 9 -37.80 2.70 10.94
C GLN A 9 -36.89 1.50 11.16
N MET A 10 -37.11 0.79 12.26
CA MET A 10 -36.38 -0.42 12.63
C MET A 10 -37.33 -1.40 13.32
N PHE A 11 -37.22 -2.70 13.02
CA PHE A 11 -38.12 -3.75 13.56
C PHE A 11 -39.62 -3.41 13.44
N HIS A 12 -40.04 -2.93 12.27
CA HIS A 12 -41.41 -2.48 11.97
C HIS A 12 -41.93 -1.29 12.79
N MET A 13 -41.10 -0.65 13.62
CA MET A 13 -41.48 0.50 14.44
C MET A 13 -40.71 1.77 14.06
N PRO A 14 -41.34 2.96 14.16
CA PRO A 14 -40.63 4.23 13.98
C PRO A 14 -39.66 4.46 15.14
N ILE A 15 -38.46 4.97 14.83
CA ILE A 15 -37.40 5.27 15.81
C ILE A 15 -36.91 6.71 15.66
N THR A 16 -36.37 7.29 16.73
CA THR A 16 -35.86 8.68 16.77
C THR A 16 -34.33 8.77 16.76
N SER A 17 -33.63 7.69 17.10
CA SER A 17 -32.17 7.61 17.14
C SER A 17 -31.70 6.23 16.71
N ALA A 18 -30.48 6.16 16.19
CA ALA A 18 -29.81 4.91 15.84
C ALA A 18 -28.31 5.03 16.15
N MET A 19 -27.64 3.90 16.38
CA MET A 19 -26.22 3.84 16.69
C MET A 19 -25.48 2.77 15.86
N GLN A 20 -24.16 2.70 16.05
CA GLN A 20 -23.32 1.73 15.34
C GLN A 20 -23.79 0.30 15.61
N GLY A 21 -24.01 -0.46 14.53
CA GLY A 21 -24.49 -1.85 14.58
C GLY A 21 -25.97 -2.00 14.22
N ASP A 22 -26.76 -0.92 14.26
CA ASP A 22 -28.18 -0.98 13.92
C ASP A 22 -28.43 -1.15 12.42
N ARG A 23 -29.40 -1.99 12.06
CA ARG A 23 -29.91 -2.12 10.69
C ARG A 23 -31.29 -1.51 10.59
N LEU A 24 -31.41 -0.39 9.88
CA LEU A 24 -32.65 0.38 9.79
C LEU A 24 -32.89 0.94 8.38
N GLY A 25 -34.12 1.38 8.13
CA GLY A 25 -34.49 2.15 6.95
C GLY A 25 -34.52 3.65 7.26
N ILE A 26 -33.92 4.47 6.41
CA ILE A 26 -33.92 5.94 6.52
C ILE A 26 -34.75 6.52 5.37
N CYS A 27 -35.74 7.35 5.69
CA CYS A 27 -36.45 8.15 4.70
C CYS A 27 -35.77 9.52 4.54
N VAL A 28 -35.46 9.88 3.29
CA VAL A 28 -34.87 11.18 2.93
C VAL A 28 -35.71 11.87 1.85
N THR A 29 -35.37 13.10 1.49
CA THR A 29 -36.00 13.78 0.35
C THR A 29 -35.75 13.04 -0.97
N GLN A 30 -36.71 13.10 -1.88
CA GLN A 30 -36.69 12.36 -3.17
C GLN A 30 -35.38 12.56 -3.94
N PHE A 31 -34.85 11.47 -4.49
CA PHE A 31 -33.76 11.43 -5.46
C PHE A 31 -33.94 10.20 -6.36
N ASP A 32 -33.23 10.14 -7.46
CA ASP A 32 -33.25 8.98 -8.36
C ASP A 32 -32.51 7.79 -7.70
N PRO A 33 -33.20 6.69 -7.36
CA PRO A 33 -32.58 5.51 -6.76
C PRO A 33 -31.51 4.87 -7.63
N LYS A 34 -31.57 5.05 -8.97
CA LYS A 34 -30.58 4.50 -9.90
C LYS A 34 -29.18 5.11 -9.71
N LEU A 35 -29.10 6.28 -9.09
CA LEU A 35 -27.82 6.94 -8.79
C LEU A 35 -27.10 6.33 -7.58
N LEU A 36 -27.78 5.52 -6.76
CA LEU A 36 -27.19 4.95 -5.54
C LEU A 36 -27.84 3.60 -5.20
N GLU A 37 -27.28 2.51 -5.72
CA GLU A 37 -27.70 1.15 -5.34
C GLU A 37 -26.98 0.66 -4.08
N ARG A 38 -25.64 0.66 -4.10
CA ARG A 38 -24.78 0.32 -2.96
C ARG A 38 -23.73 1.41 -2.82
N GLY A 39 -23.54 1.91 -1.62
CA GLY A 39 -22.59 2.98 -1.36
C GLY A 39 -22.54 3.36 0.11
N LEU A 40 -21.83 4.45 0.39
CA LEU A 40 -21.67 5.00 1.72
C LEU A 40 -22.58 6.22 1.90
N VAL A 41 -23.21 6.31 3.08
CA VAL A 41 -23.86 7.53 3.56
C VAL A 41 -23.17 7.89 4.86
N CYS A 42 -22.80 9.17 5.00
CA CYS A 42 -21.97 9.63 6.10
C CYS A 42 -22.41 11.02 6.55
N ALA A 43 -21.84 11.49 7.66
CA ALA A 43 -21.95 12.88 8.03
C ALA A 43 -21.35 13.77 6.93
N PRO A 44 -21.88 14.98 6.70
CA PRO A 44 -21.28 15.91 5.75
C PRO A 44 -19.79 16.09 6.04
N GLU A 45 -18.96 16.09 4.99
CA GLU A 45 -17.52 16.36 5.06
C GLU A 45 -16.69 15.35 5.88
N SER A 46 -17.25 14.19 6.26
CA SER A 46 -16.50 13.18 7.02
C SER A 46 -15.72 12.18 6.15
N LEU A 47 -16.14 12.00 4.90
CA LEU A 47 -15.42 11.17 3.91
C LEU A 47 -14.61 12.07 3.00
N HIS A 48 -13.49 11.54 2.52
CA HIS A 48 -12.65 12.20 1.53
C HIS A 48 -12.55 11.35 0.27
N THR A 49 -12.30 12.00 -0.86
CA THR A 49 -12.07 11.35 -2.14
C THR A 49 -10.59 11.43 -2.46
N VAL A 50 -9.94 10.28 -2.69
CA VAL A 50 -8.50 10.19 -2.89
C VAL A 50 -8.14 9.62 -4.24
N HIS A 51 -7.09 10.16 -4.84
CA HIS A 51 -6.50 9.69 -6.09
C HIS A 51 -5.32 8.75 -5.86
N ALA A 52 -4.65 8.90 -4.72
CA ALA A 52 -3.60 8.02 -4.26
C ALA A 52 -3.60 7.95 -2.73
N ALA A 53 -2.93 6.95 -2.15
CA ALA A 53 -2.87 6.80 -0.71
C ALA A 53 -1.57 6.15 -0.25
N LEU A 54 -1.08 6.59 0.91
CA LEU A 54 -0.07 5.88 1.69
C LEU A 54 -0.76 4.88 2.59
N ILE A 55 -0.39 3.61 2.45
CA ILE A 55 -0.98 2.51 3.19
C ILE A 55 0.11 1.74 3.92
N SER A 56 -0.20 1.20 5.11
CA SER A 56 0.58 0.08 5.63
C SER A 56 0.34 -1.15 4.76
N VAL A 57 1.31 -2.07 4.70
CA VAL A 57 1.19 -3.29 3.92
C VAL A 57 1.67 -4.48 4.74
N GLU A 58 0.82 -5.49 4.83
CA GLU A 58 1.13 -6.82 5.33
C GLU A 58 0.76 -7.85 4.27
N LYS A 59 1.75 -8.62 3.80
CA LYS A 59 1.54 -9.68 2.82
C LYS A 59 0.73 -10.81 3.45
N ILE A 60 -0.26 -11.32 2.71
CA ILE A 60 -1.03 -12.50 3.12
C ILE A 60 -0.19 -13.75 2.84
N PRO A 61 0.14 -14.59 3.84
CA PRO A 61 1.04 -15.74 3.65
C PRO A 61 0.57 -16.77 2.61
N TYR A 62 -0.74 -16.89 2.42
CA TYR A 62 -1.33 -17.82 1.46
C TYR A 62 -1.19 -17.36 0.01
N PHE A 63 -0.82 -16.10 -0.22
CA PHE A 63 -0.55 -15.57 -1.55
C PHE A 63 0.85 -15.97 -2.01
N ARG A 64 0.91 -16.85 -3.00
CA ARG A 64 2.19 -17.39 -3.51
C ARG A 64 2.97 -16.43 -4.41
N GLY A 65 2.34 -15.37 -4.90
CA GLY A 65 2.98 -14.42 -5.81
C GLY A 65 3.87 -13.38 -5.09
N PRO A 66 4.83 -12.77 -5.80
CA PRO A 66 5.54 -11.60 -5.30
C PRO A 66 4.64 -10.35 -5.34
N LEU A 67 4.88 -9.42 -4.42
CA LEU A 67 4.26 -8.08 -4.45
C LEU A 67 5.28 -7.11 -5.05
N GLN A 68 5.19 -6.87 -6.36
CA GLN A 68 6.16 -6.06 -7.09
C GLN A 68 5.72 -4.60 -7.21
N THR A 69 6.67 -3.69 -7.07
CA THR A 69 6.47 -2.27 -7.38
C THR A 69 6.12 -2.12 -8.86
N LYS A 70 5.23 -1.16 -9.16
CA LYS A 70 4.56 -0.89 -10.43
C LYS A 70 3.56 -1.95 -10.89
N ALA A 71 3.37 -3.04 -10.15
CA ALA A 71 2.31 -3.99 -10.46
C ALA A 71 0.93 -3.39 -10.13
N LYS A 72 -0.07 -3.79 -10.91
CA LYS A 72 -1.47 -3.41 -10.70
C LYS A 72 -2.20 -4.48 -9.90
N PHE A 73 -3.04 -4.05 -8.97
CA PHE A 73 -3.89 -4.92 -8.16
C PHE A 73 -5.31 -4.36 -8.08
N HIS A 74 -6.27 -5.23 -7.80
CA HIS A 74 -7.62 -4.84 -7.40
C HIS A 74 -7.55 -4.43 -5.94
N ILE A 75 -7.67 -3.13 -5.68
CA ILE A 75 -7.60 -2.54 -4.36
C ILE A 75 -9.02 -2.26 -3.86
N THR A 76 -9.40 -2.96 -2.81
CA THR A 76 -10.66 -2.76 -2.11
C THR A 76 -10.44 -1.82 -0.94
N VAL A 77 -11.17 -0.71 -0.94
CA VAL A 77 -11.18 0.29 0.13
C VAL A 77 -12.64 0.48 0.57
N GLY A 78 -12.99 -0.02 1.75
CA GLY A 78 -14.39 -0.04 2.21
C GLY A 78 -15.29 -0.86 1.29
N HIS A 79 -16.21 -0.21 0.59
CA HIS A 79 -17.19 -0.85 -0.31
C HIS A 79 -16.86 -0.71 -1.80
N GLU A 80 -15.78 -0.02 -2.14
CA GLU A 80 -15.35 0.19 -3.52
C GLU A 80 -14.09 -0.62 -3.82
N THR A 81 -14.05 -1.21 -5.01
CA THR A 81 -12.84 -1.89 -5.53
C THR A 81 -12.42 -1.21 -6.81
N VAL A 82 -11.19 -0.71 -6.83
CA VAL A 82 -10.59 -0.05 -7.99
C VAL A 82 -9.23 -0.65 -8.31
N MET A 83 -8.82 -0.58 -9.56
CA MET A 83 -7.44 -0.91 -9.93
C MET A 83 -6.48 0.15 -9.40
N GLY A 84 -5.35 -0.28 -8.84
CA GLY A 84 -4.30 0.60 -8.36
C GLY A 84 -2.90 0.05 -8.62
N ARG A 85 -1.96 0.96 -8.90
CA ARG A 85 -0.53 0.64 -9.06
C ARG A 85 0.19 0.91 -7.75
N LEU A 86 1.07 0.00 -7.32
CA LEU A 86 1.78 0.11 -6.05
C LEU A 86 3.25 0.51 -6.21
N MET A 87 3.77 1.23 -5.22
CA MET A 87 5.20 1.44 -5.00
C MET A 87 5.51 1.08 -3.55
N PHE A 88 6.27 0.00 -3.34
CA PHE A 88 6.65 -0.46 -2.00
C PHE A 88 7.90 0.26 -1.49
N PHE A 89 7.94 0.50 -0.19
CA PHE A 89 9.10 1.05 0.49
C PHE A 89 9.13 0.60 1.95
N THR A 90 10.32 0.66 2.53
CA THR A 90 10.66 0.18 3.88
C THR A 90 11.19 1.35 4.72
N PRO A 91 11.28 1.23 6.06
CA PRO A 91 12.06 2.19 6.82
C PRO A 91 13.53 2.13 6.40
N ALA A 92 14.35 3.07 6.88
CA ALA A 92 15.81 2.96 6.76
C ALA A 92 16.30 1.65 7.41
N PRO A 93 17.38 1.00 6.90
CA PRO A 93 17.90 -0.26 7.45
C PRO A 93 18.13 -0.27 8.97
N ASP A 94 18.57 0.88 9.50
CA ASP A 94 18.82 1.08 10.93
C ASP A 94 17.53 1.08 11.77
N ASN A 95 16.38 1.32 11.14
CA ASN A 95 15.07 1.46 11.77
C ASN A 95 14.15 0.25 11.56
N PHE A 96 14.66 -0.90 11.11
CA PHE A 96 13.83 -2.08 10.80
C PHE A 96 13.04 -2.64 12.00
N ASP A 97 13.51 -2.41 13.24
CA ASP A 97 12.83 -2.90 14.46
C ASP A 97 11.84 -1.91 15.07
N GLN A 98 11.71 -0.71 14.49
CA GLN A 98 10.79 0.30 15.00
C GLN A 98 9.38 -0.28 15.11
N GLU A 99 8.67 0.12 16.18
CA GLU A 99 7.32 -0.38 16.41
C GLU A 99 6.38 0.06 15.27
N PRO A 100 5.48 -0.83 14.83
CA PRO A 100 4.57 -0.51 13.75
C PRO A 100 3.54 0.54 14.19
N ILE A 101 3.42 1.62 13.43
CA ILE A 101 2.49 2.73 13.67
C ILE A 101 1.35 2.64 12.64
N LEU A 102 0.11 2.46 13.09
CA LEU A 102 -1.05 2.21 12.23
C LEU A 102 -2.09 3.35 12.22
N ASP A 103 -1.88 4.39 13.03
CA ASP A 103 -2.78 5.53 13.18
C ASP A 103 -2.31 6.80 12.44
N SER A 104 -1.05 6.81 11.96
CA SER A 104 -0.41 7.98 11.37
C SER A 104 0.80 7.58 10.49
N PHE A 105 1.34 8.56 9.75
CA PHE A 105 2.54 8.39 8.93
C PHE A 105 3.51 9.55 9.18
N ASP A 106 4.77 9.23 9.44
CA ASP A 106 5.80 10.21 9.78
C ASP A 106 6.57 10.68 8.54
N PHE A 107 6.30 11.90 8.09
CA PHE A 107 6.98 12.51 6.95
C PHE A 107 8.38 13.09 7.26
N SER A 108 8.78 13.09 8.53
CA SER A 108 10.10 13.59 8.93
C SER A 108 11.21 12.58 8.61
N GLN A 109 10.87 11.28 8.65
CA GLN A 109 11.76 10.16 8.41
C GLN A 109 12.06 9.93 6.92
N GLU A 110 13.15 9.20 6.67
CA GLU A 110 13.53 8.74 5.34
C GLU A 110 13.18 7.27 5.15
N TYR A 111 12.77 6.94 3.93
CA TYR A 111 12.30 5.62 3.57
C TYR A 111 13.10 5.08 2.39
N LEU A 112 13.37 3.78 2.41
CA LEU A 112 14.11 3.11 1.35
C LEU A 112 13.13 2.48 0.34
N PHE A 113 13.25 2.89 -0.92
CA PHE A 113 12.51 2.31 -2.03
C PHE A 113 12.81 0.81 -2.18
N GLN A 114 11.78 0.01 -2.44
CA GLN A 114 11.91 -1.41 -2.76
C GLN A 114 11.25 -1.77 -4.10
N GLU A 115 11.91 -2.64 -4.88
CA GLU A 115 11.31 -3.19 -6.11
C GLU A 115 10.20 -4.21 -5.80
N GLN A 116 10.19 -4.78 -4.59
CA GLN A 116 9.16 -5.71 -4.13
C GLN A 116 9.03 -5.67 -2.59
N TYR A 117 7.89 -6.11 -2.07
CA TYR A 117 7.69 -6.32 -0.63
C TYR A 117 8.70 -7.32 -0.08
N LEU A 118 9.31 -7.00 1.07
CA LEU A 118 10.27 -7.88 1.75
C LEU A 118 9.51 -8.88 2.63
N SER A 119 9.38 -10.12 2.16
CA SER A 119 8.87 -11.22 2.98
C SER A 119 10.02 -12.10 3.47
N LYS A 120 9.89 -12.64 4.67
CA LYS A 120 10.76 -13.71 5.21
C LYS A 120 10.50 -15.06 4.52
N ASP A 121 9.89 -15.07 3.33
CA ASP A 121 9.38 -16.30 2.75
C ASP A 121 10.50 -17.33 2.68
N LEU A 122 10.26 -18.41 3.42
CA LEU A 122 11.13 -19.55 3.61
C LEU A 122 11.69 -19.93 2.25
N ALA A 123 13.00 -19.79 2.10
CA ALA A 123 13.70 -20.61 1.11
C ALA A 123 13.19 -22.03 1.31
N PRO A 124 12.75 -22.75 0.27
CA PRO A 124 12.53 -24.18 0.43
C PRO A 124 13.84 -24.72 0.97
N ALA A 125 13.78 -25.36 2.15
CA ALA A 125 14.87 -26.16 2.65
C ALA A 125 15.13 -27.20 1.57
N LEU A 126 16.10 -26.92 0.70
CA LEU A 126 16.75 -27.92 -0.11
C LEU A 126 17.48 -28.78 0.91
N THR A 127 16.82 -29.86 1.32
CA THR A 127 17.52 -31.08 1.70
C THR A 127 18.48 -31.38 0.57
N ASN A 128 19.77 -31.16 0.81
CA ASN A 128 20.83 -32.07 0.43
C ASN A 128 22.02 -31.73 1.33
N ASN A 129 22.34 -32.70 2.19
CA ASN A 129 23.64 -32.80 2.84
C ASN A 129 24.71 -32.71 1.76
N ASP A 130 25.66 -31.80 1.90
CA ASP A 130 27.07 -32.06 1.60
C ASP A 130 27.92 -31.01 2.31
N GLU A 131 28.76 -31.48 3.23
CA GLU A 131 29.84 -30.72 3.83
C GLU A 131 30.93 -30.47 2.78
N ALA A 132 31.16 -29.20 2.41
CA ALA A 132 32.47 -28.59 2.14
C ALA A 132 32.25 -27.26 1.39
N ASP A 133 32.44 -26.12 2.06
CA ASP A 133 33.70 -25.38 2.01
C ASP A 133 33.52 -24.00 2.66
N LYS A 134 34.44 -23.65 3.57
CA LYS A 134 34.49 -22.32 4.18
C LYS A 134 35.28 -21.39 3.26
N LYS A 135 34.61 -20.37 2.70
CA LYS A 135 35.06 -18.96 2.54
C LYS A 135 34.49 -18.33 1.26
N ALA A 136 33.55 -17.38 1.43
CA ALA A 136 33.56 -16.04 0.82
C ALA A 136 32.15 -15.43 0.91
N GLY A 137 32.05 -14.26 1.54
CA GLY A 137 30.85 -13.41 1.54
C GLY A 137 29.79 -13.84 2.54
N GLN A 138 29.77 -13.19 3.71
CA GLN A 138 28.60 -13.17 4.60
C GLN A 138 27.39 -12.68 3.80
N ALA A 139 26.55 -13.62 3.35
CA ALA A 139 25.18 -13.32 2.99
C ALA A 139 24.52 -12.79 4.27
N THR A 140 24.17 -11.51 4.28
CA THR A 140 23.42 -10.90 5.37
C THR A 140 22.12 -11.68 5.50
N GLU A 141 21.93 -12.42 6.59
CA GLU A 141 20.65 -13.03 6.93
C GLU A 141 19.59 -11.92 6.84
N GLY A 142 18.70 -12.04 5.85
CA GLY A 142 17.86 -10.94 5.39
C GLY A 142 16.86 -10.51 6.45
N ARG A 143 17.25 -9.55 7.29
CA ARG A 143 16.36 -8.91 8.26
C ARG A 143 15.19 -8.29 7.51
N CYS A 144 13.97 -8.69 7.83
CA CYS A 144 12.77 -8.05 7.31
C CYS A 144 12.28 -6.98 8.30
N PRO A 145 11.87 -5.80 7.83
CA PRO A 145 11.37 -4.74 8.70
C PRO A 145 10.05 -5.16 9.35
N ARG A 146 9.78 -4.65 10.56
CA ARG A 146 8.51 -4.89 11.27
C ARG A 146 7.30 -4.22 10.62
N GLN A 147 7.54 -3.15 9.86
CA GLN A 147 6.51 -2.44 9.12
C GLN A 147 6.99 -2.09 7.72
N GLN A 148 6.09 -2.19 6.75
CA GLN A 148 6.29 -1.76 5.37
C GLN A 148 5.08 -0.98 4.91
N TRP A 149 5.31 -0.19 3.87
CA TRP A 149 4.29 0.67 3.30
C TRP A 149 4.28 0.56 1.79
N ALA A 150 3.18 1.05 1.22
CA ALA A 150 3.13 1.33 -0.19
C ALA A 150 2.41 2.64 -0.46
N LEU A 151 2.82 3.28 -1.55
CA LEU A 151 2.02 4.29 -2.23
C LEU A 151 1.14 3.55 -3.25
N VAL A 152 -0.17 3.70 -3.14
CA VAL A 152 -1.13 3.22 -4.13
C VAL A 152 -1.60 4.39 -4.97
N GLU A 153 -1.46 4.29 -6.28
CA GLU A 153 -2.03 5.23 -7.26
C GLU A 153 -3.27 4.58 -7.88
N PHE A 154 -4.45 5.14 -7.63
CA PHE A 154 -5.71 4.57 -8.13
C PHE A 154 -5.98 5.02 -9.56
N GLU A 155 -6.50 4.12 -10.39
CA GLU A 155 -6.91 4.46 -11.77
C GLU A 155 -8.16 5.36 -11.78
N LYS A 156 -9.03 5.20 -10.77
CA LYS A 156 -10.19 6.06 -10.53
C LYS A 156 -10.16 6.51 -9.07
N PRO A 157 -10.57 7.74 -8.76
CA PRO A 157 -10.65 8.20 -7.38
C PRO A 157 -11.61 7.35 -6.56
N VAL A 158 -11.31 7.18 -5.28
CA VAL A 158 -12.08 6.37 -4.33
C VAL A 158 -12.52 7.24 -3.17
N THR A 159 -13.77 7.08 -2.72
CA THR A 159 -14.28 7.81 -1.55
C THR A 159 -14.29 6.90 -0.33
N CYS A 160 -13.52 7.26 0.70
CA CYS A 160 -13.29 6.41 1.85
C CYS A 160 -13.17 7.18 3.17
N PRO A 161 -13.40 6.51 4.32
CA PRO A 161 -13.12 7.09 5.62
C PRO A 161 -11.61 7.10 5.89
N ARG A 162 -11.16 7.97 6.81
CA ARG A 162 -9.76 7.99 7.26
C ARG A 162 -9.43 6.72 8.02
N LEU A 163 -8.19 6.24 7.92
CA LEU A 163 -7.72 5.04 8.62
C LEU A 163 -8.55 3.78 8.32
N CYS A 164 -9.11 3.69 7.11
CA CYS A 164 -9.89 2.52 6.71
C CYS A 164 -8.98 1.35 6.31
N LEU A 165 -9.54 0.14 6.38
CA LEU A 165 -8.88 -1.08 5.89
C LEU A 165 -8.76 -1.05 4.36
N VAL A 166 -7.60 -1.48 3.87
CA VAL A 166 -7.29 -1.66 2.45
C VAL A 166 -6.91 -3.12 2.21
N ILE A 167 -7.42 -3.71 1.14
CA ILE A 167 -7.08 -5.07 0.70
C ILE A 167 -6.66 -5.03 -0.76
N GLY A 168 -5.48 -5.58 -1.06
CA GLY A 168 -5.01 -5.79 -2.42
C GLY A 168 -5.22 -7.23 -2.87
N SER A 169 -5.73 -7.41 -4.09
CA SER A 169 -6.07 -8.73 -4.62
C SER A 169 -5.83 -8.85 -6.13
N ARG A 170 -5.70 -10.10 -6.60
CA ARG A 170 -5.60 -10.50 -8.01
C ARG A 170 -6.87 -11.25 -8.41
N LEU A 171 -7.93 -10.50 -8.69
CA LEU A 171 -9.25 -11.04 -9.06
C LEU A 171 -9.33 -11.43 -10.54
N ASP A 172 -8.33 -11.05 -11.32
CA ASP A 172 -8.08 -11.41 -12.71
C ASP A 172 -7.58 -12.86 -12.89
N ALA A 173 -7.20 -13.53 -11.81
CA ALA A 173 -6.77 -14.93 -11.85
C ALA A 173 -7.94 -15.89 -12.14
N ASP A 174 -7.63 -17.00 -12.83
CA ASP A 174 -8.59 -18.03 -13.23
C ASP A 174 -9.43 -18.53 -12.04
N ILE A 175 -10.73 -18.71 -12.27
CA ILE A 175 -11.70 -19.05 -11.23
C ILE A 175 -11.51 -20.45 -10.63
N HIS A 176 -10.80 -21.34 -11.32
CA HIS A 176 -10.50 -22.70 -10.88
C HIS A 176 -9.13 -22.82 -10.22
N THR A 177 -8.39 -21.72 -10.06
CA THR A 177 -7.10 -21.75 -9.36
C THR A 177 -7.27 -21.97 -7.86
N ASN A 178 -6.59 -23.00 -7.34
CA ASN A 178 -6.57 -23.36 -5.91
C ASN A 178 -5.56 -22.54 -5.09
N THR A 179 -5.36 -21.27 -5.43
CA THR A 179 -4.44 -20.37 -4.72
C THR A 179 -5.19 -19.15 -4.17
N CYS A 180 -4.69 -18.60 -3.06
CA CYS A 180 -5.29 -17.41 -2.50
C CYS A 180 -5.07 -16.22 -3.45
N ARG A 181 -6.16 -15.49 -3.76
CA ARG A 181 -6.15 -14.30 -4.62
C ARG A 181 -5.99 -12.99 -3.85
N LEU A 182 -6.11 -13.04 -2.52
CA LEU A 182 -5.86 -11.90 -1.64
C LEU A 182 -4.35 -11.81 -1.40
N ALA A 183 -3.74 -10.70 -1.82
CA ALA A 183 -2.30 -10.55 -1.87
C ALA A 183 -1.73 -9.90 -0.61
N PHE A 184 -2.38 -8.84 -0.13
CA PHE A 184 -1.99 -8.11 1.07
C PHE A 184 -3.19 -7.39 1.69
N HIS A 185 -3.05 -7.00 2.94
CA HIS A 185 -3.97 -6.07 3.61
C HIS A 185 -3.18 -4.97 4.33
N GLY A 186 -3.87 -3.94 4.77
CA GLY A 186 -3.28 -2.85 5.54
C GLY A 186 -4.27 -1.74 5.85
N ILE A 187 -3.76 -0.62 6.35
CA ILE A 187 -4.54 0.53 6.78
C ILE A 187 -4.18 1.73 5.91
N LEU A 188 -5.18 2.52 5.52
CA LEU A 188 -4.99 3.78 4.82
C LEU A 188 -4.53 4.86 5.81
N LEU A 189 -3.21 5.06 5.89
CA LEU A 189 -2.60 6.01 6.82
C LEU A 189 -2.76 7.46 6.37
N HIS A 190 -2.62 7.70 5.06
CA HIS A 190 -2.76 9.06 4.51
C HIS A 190 -3.35 9.04 3.10
N GLY A 191 -4.43 9.78 2.90
CA GLY A 191 -5.09 9.93 1.60
C GLY A 191 -4.62 11.17 0.86
N LEU A 192 -4.40 11.06 -0.45
CA LEU A 192 -4.03 12.16 -1.34
C LEU A 192 -5.26 12.62 -2.14
N GLU A 193 -5.86 13.72 -1.70
CA GLU A 193 -7.12 14.27 -2.25
C GLU A 193 -6.90 15.07 -3.55
N ASP A 194 -5.72 15.70 -3.71
CA ASP A 194 -5.40 16.45 -4.91
C ASP A 194 -5.17 15.54 -6.11
N ARG A 195 -5.71 15.89 -7.28
CA ARG A 195 -5.42 15.16 -8.54
C ARG A 195 -3.95 15.27 -8.95
N ASN A 196 -3.31 16.39 -8.63
CA ASN A 196 -1.90 16.68 -8.92
C ASN A 196 -1.00 16.37 -7.71
N TYR A 197 -1.35 15.36 -6.91
CA TYR A 197 -0.58 14.94 -5.73
C TYR A 197 0.90 14.69 -6.02
N ALA A 198 1.24 14.33 -7.26
CA ALA A 198 2.61 14.09 -7.69
C ALA A 198 3.51 15.32 -7.52
N ASP A 199 2.98 16.52 -7.76
CA ASP A 199 3.73 17.77 -7.63
C ASP A 199 3.43 18.47 -6.30
N SER A 200 2.19 18.38 -5.80
CA SER A 200 1.78 19.09 -4.57
C SER A 200 2.23 18.40 -3.29
N PHE A 201 2.25 17.06 -3.26
CA PHE A 201 2.43 16.30 -2.02
C PHE A 201 3.62 15.34 -2.05
N LEU A 202 3.86 14.61 -3.13
CA LEU A 202 4.96 13.63 -3.19
C LEU A 202 6.35 14.20 -2.87
N PRO A 203 6.68 15.49 -3.11
CA PRO A 203 7.96 16.06 -2.66
C PRO A 203 8.19 15.99 -1.14
N ARG A 204 7.12 15.85 -0.34
CA ARG A 204 7.20 15.69 1.11
C ARG A 204 7.60 14.27 1.53
N LEU A 205 7.37 13.27 0.67
CA LEU A 205 7.67 11.87 0.94
C LEU A 205 9.13 11.57 0.60
N LYS A 206 9.97 11.39 1.62
CA LYS A 206 11.41 11.16 1.47
C LYS A 206 11.74 9.70 1.16
N VAL A 207 11.34 9.21 -0.01
CA VAL A 207 11.68 7.86 -0.48
C VAL A 207 12.88 7.92 -1.44
N TYR A 208 13.96 7.23 -1.12
CA TYR A 208 15.17 7.20 -1.95
C TYR A 208 15.51 5.80 -2.45
N LYS A 209 16.21 5.73 -3.59
CA LYS A 209 16.74 4.47 -4.15
C LYS A 209 18.26 4.50 -4.09
N LEU A 210 18.86 3.55 -3.38
CA LEU A 210 20.31 3.37 -3.38
C LEU A 210 20.75 2.88 -4.77
N LYS A 211 21.50 3.72 -5.49
CA LYS A 211 21.99 3.40 -6.84
C LYS A 211 23.48 3.11 -6.78
N HIS A 212 23.85 1.87 -7.12
CA HIS A 212 25.24 1.47 -7.29
C HIS A 212 25.56 1.35 -8.77
N LYS A 213 26.64 1.98 -9.24
CA LYS A 213 27.09 1.93 -10.63
C LYS A 213 28.53 1.47 -10.68
N HIS A 214 28.83 0.49 -11.51
CA HIS A 214 30.19 0.07 -11.82
C HIS A 214 30.54 0.53 -13.24
N GLY A 215 31.77 0.98 -13.42
CA GLY A 215 32.32 1.36 -14.71
C GLY A 215 33.68 0.70 -14.93
N LEU A 216 34.04 0.50 -16.19
CA LEU A 216 35.37 0.04 -16.59
C LEU A 216 36.16 1.23 -17.14
N VAL A 217 37.42 1.37 -16.74
CA VAL A 217 38.33 2.37 -17.29
C VAL A 217 39.17 1.71 -18.37
N GLU A 218 39.02 2.15 -19.63
CA GLU A 218 39.60 1.47 -20.79
C GLU A 218 41.00 1.98 -21.17
N ARG A 219 41.33 3.25 -20.87
CA ARG A 219 42.67 3.81 -21.06
C ARG A 219 43.03 4.80 -19.95
N VAL A 220 44.18 4.57 -19.33
CA VAL A 220 44.86 5.56 -18.48
C VAL A 220 45.93 6.22 -19.34
N ALA A 221 45.71 7.44 -19.80
CA ALA A 221 46.80 8.25 -20.33
C ALA A 221 47.71 8.60 -19.13
N SER A 222 48.90 8.02 -19.08
CA SER A 222 49.88 8.31 -18.05
C SER A 222 50.26 9.79 -18.07
N ALA A 223 50.43 10.38 -16.88
CA ALA A 223 50.95 11.73 -16.73
C ALA A 223 52.32 11.83 -17.43
N LEU A 224 52.49 12.84 -18.29
CA LEU A 224 53.78 13.19 -18.87
C LEU A 224 54.82 13.32 -17.74
N SER A 225 55.88 12.52 -17.79
CA SER A 225 57.03 12.72 -16.92
C SER A 225 57.68 14.08 -17.24
N PRO A 226 58.22 14.79 -16.23
CA PRO A 226 58.85 16.08 -16.46
C PRO A 226 60.09 15.88 -17.34
N ARG A 227 60.14 16.59 -18.47
CA ARG A 227 61.36 16.70 -19.28
C ARG A 227 62.44 17.30 -18.37
N ARG A 228 63.42 16.49 -17.98
CA ARG A 228 64.71 17.00 -17.48
C ARG A 228 65.45 17.60 -18.67
N SER A 229 65.67 18.92 -18.63
CA SER A 229 66.71 19.62 -19.39
C SER A 229 67.80 20.03 -18.43
#